data_AF-A0A6I3X5M7-F1
#
_entry.id   AF-A0A6I3X5M7-F1
#
_cell.length_a   1.000
_cell.length_b   1.000
_cell.length_c   1.000
_cell.angle_alpha   90.00
_cell.angle_beta   90.00
_cell.angle_gamma   90.00
#
_symmetry.space_group_name_H-M   'P 1'
#
loop_
_entity.id
_entity.type
_entity.pdbx_description
1 polymer ?
#
loop_
_entity_poly.entity_id
_entity_poly.type
_entity_poly.pdbx_seq_one_letter_code
_entity_poly.pdbx_strand_id
1 'polypeptide(L)'
;MPGEDATEQPRIPRSSAPQEWTASVAETKFYWYDLLVGGGPLPDFRDPVGRYLRRMQFAIDGTMEKRLLYLLVSRPRVRIDVQRNVSWSFFSLKLTVPVLIGEEERKSTITIDLDVPFEATYKKPLVQLQDKFLLLNWGALVETFSIHDLIQRFDTGLTFPSTVLYVGQTHDPAGRLAKGQHSPVNRARNAGMLDSDMFLLIQRFDVKVDTAATDLSEEASMRTHVDMLEGALIGYFEGPTSRLRSEMEQGNRRDHLAELQHTYWLEKLTVDLGFQGADHFHDLGSPVAALSRRHLFECVFTAGRPVTRRLGDNARPLPVLRA
;
A
#
# COMPACT_ATOMS: atom_id res chain seq x y z
N MET A 1 -5.17 24.13 51.41
CA MET A 1 -5.35 24.85 50.13
C MET A 1 -3.98 25.31 49.67
N PRO A 2 -3.63 25.23 48.37
CA PRO A 2 -3.74 24.17 47.34
C PRO A 2 -2.40 23.36 47.33
N GLY A 3 -2.16 22.23 46.66
CA GLY A 3 -2.57 21.76 45.34
C GLY A 3 -1.38 21.87 44.38
N GLU A 4 -0.42 20.93 44.44
CA GLU A 4 0.64 20.76 43.44
C GLU A 4 0.53 19.36 42.80
N ASP A 5 -0.62 19.10 42.19
CA ASP A 5 -0.66 18.18 41.04
C ASP A 5 -0.12 18.94 39.83
N ALA A 6 1.20 19.14 39.80
CA ALA A 6 1.89 19.44 38.56
C ALA A 6 1.85 18.17 37.73
N THR A 7 0.80 18.03 36.93
CA THR A 7 0.74 17.09 35.81
C THR A 7 1.87 17.51 34.88
N GLU A 8 3.07 16.95 35.08
CA GLU A 8 4.18 17.10 34.15
C GLU A 8 3.68 16.63 32.79
N GLN A 9 3.44 17.58 31.89
CA GLN A 9 3.21 17.27 30.49
C GLN A 9 4.41 16.44 30.03
N PRO A 10 4.21 15.26 29.43
CA PRO A 10 5.31 14.44 28.96
C PRO A 10 6.11 15.29 27.97
N ARG A 11 7.33 15.68 28.36
CA ARG A 11 8.23 16.46 27.51
C ARG A 11 8.54 15.59 26.31
N ILE A 12 8.13 16.05 25.12
CA ILE A 12 8.55 15.41 23.88
C ILE A 12 10.09 15.49 23.89
N PRO A 13 10.79 14.34 23.79
CA PRO A 13 12.24 14.36 23.76
C PRO A 13 12.72 15.22 22.59
N ARG A 14 13.61 16.16 22.90
CA ARG A 14 14.22 17.06 21.91
C ARG A 14 15.62 16.55 21.61
N SER A 15 15.99 16.56 20.34
CA SER A 15 17.36 16.19 20.00
C SER A 15 18.33 17.32 20.32
N SER A 16 19.50 16.96 20.84
CA SER A 16 20.61 17.85 21.14
C SER A 16 21.57 18.02 19.95
N ALA A 17 21.42 17.22 18.89
CA ALA A 17 22.25 17.27 17.70
C ALA A 17 21.40 17.16 16.42
N PRO A 18 21.91 17.65 15.27
CA PRO A 18 21.25 17.45 13.99
C PRO A 18 21.08 15.97 13.66
N GLN A 19 19.98 15.65 12.96
CA GLN A 19 19.66 14.30 12.53
C GLN A 19 19.48 14.22 11.01
N GLU A 20 20.01 13.17 10.41
CA GLU A 20 19.67 12.74 9.04
C GLU A 20 18.98 11.39 9.08
N TRP A 21 17.80 11.30 8.46
CA TRP A 21 17.02 10.07 8.46
C TRP A 21 17.08 9.39 7.10
N THR A 22 17.15 8.07 7.11
CA THR A 22 16.93 7.22 5.94
C THR A 22 15.78 6.29 6.23
N ALA A 23 14.74 6.33 5.41
CA ALA A 23 13.66 5.37 5.42
C ALA A 23 13.74 4.43 4.22
N SER A 24 13.75 3.13 4.47
CA SER A 24 13.72 2.09 3.43
C SER A 24 12.52 1.16 3.66
N VAL A 25 11.93 0.65 2.58
CA VAL A 25 10.82 -0.31 2.69
C VAL A 25 11.31 -1.60 3.36
N ALA A 26 10.63 -2.00 4.42
CA ALA A 26 10.88 -3.23 5.17
C ALA A 26 9.85 -4.32 4.85
N GLU A 27 8.58 -3.92 4.69
CA GLU A 27 7.48 -4.79 4.26
C GLU A 27 6.54 -4.00 3.34
N THR A 28 5.94 -4.68 2.37
CA THR A 28 5.01 -4.08 1.41
C THR A 28 3.93 -5.08 1.03
N LYS A 29 2.67 -4.61 0.94
CA LYS A 29 1.56 -5.46 0.52
C LYS A 29 0.44 -4.67 -0.13
N PHE A 30 -0.10 -5.21 -1.21
CA PHE A 30 -1.27 -4.68 -1.89
C PHE A 30 -2.55 -5.33 -1.36
N TYR A 31 -3.58 -4.51 -1.18
CA TYR A 31 -4.93 -4.94 -0.88
C TYR A 31 -5.91 -4.28 -1.84
N TRP A 32 -6.72 -5.08 -2.54
CA TRP A 32 -7.67 -4.56 -3.50
C TRP A 32 -8.85 -3.89 -2.79
N TYR A 33 -8.83 -2.56 -2.73
CA TYR A 33 -9.74 -1.76 -1.92
C TYR A 33 -11.19 -1.83 -2.41
N ASP A 34 -11.42 -1.94 -3.72
CA ASP A 34 -12.78 -2.07 -4.29
C ASP A 34 -13.49 -3.37 -3.91
N LEU A 35 -12.79 -4.34 -3.33
CA LEU A 35 -13.42 -5.52 -2.74
C LEU A 35 -14.04 -5.23 -1.36
N LEU A 36 -13.61 -4.15 -0.70
CA LEU A 36 -14.14 -3.70 0.59
C LEU A 36 -15.23 -2.62 0.40
N VAL A 37 -15.03 -1.73 -0.57
CA VAL A 37 -15.97 -0.63 -0.85
C VAL A 37 -17.26 -1.17 -1.45
N GLY A 38 -18.40 -0.79 -0.87
CA GLY A 38 -19.72 -1.16 -1.40
C GLY A 38 -20.12 -2.62 -1.17
N GLY A 39 -19.36 -3.38 -0.37
CA GLY A 39 -19.73 -4.74 0.00
C GLY A 39 -21.09 -4.78 0.70
N GLY A 40 -22.00 -5.62 0.19
CA GLY A 40 -23.15 -6.08 0.95
C GLY A 40 -22.71 -6.83 2.22
N PRO A 41 -23.64 -7.36 3.03
CA PRO A 41 -23.27 -8.13 4.22
C PRO A 41 -22.21 -9.17 3.85
N LEU A 42 -21.10 -9.18 4.60
CA LEU A 42 -19.96 -10.06 4.38
C LEU A 42 -20.48 -11.48 4.09
N PRO A 43 -20.07 -12.11 2.96
CA PRO A 43 -20.56 -13.45 2.63
C PRO A 43 -20.27 -14.41 3.79
N ASP A 44 -21.09 -15.45 3.88
CA ASP A 44 -20.99 -16.49 4.91
C ASP A 44 -19.54 -17.04 4.97
N PHE A 45 -19.05 -17.42 6.16
CA PHE A 45 -17.71 -18.01 6.32
C PHE A 45 -17.55 -19.34 5.56
N ARG A 46 -18.69 -19.94 5.22
CA ARG A 46 -18.81 -21.13 4.37
C ARG A 46 -18.51 -20.83 2.90
N ASP A 47 -18.67 -19.59 2.46
CA ASP A 47 -18.31 -19.13 1.12
C ASP A 47 -16.79 -18.85 1.03
N PRO A 48 -16.06 -19.51 0.11
CA PRO A 48 -14.65 -19.25 -0.13
C PRO A 48 -14.32 -17.77 -0.39
N VAL A 49 -15.19 -17.04 -1.11
CA VAL A 49 -15.01 -15.60 -1.37
C VAL A 49 -15.19 -14.79 -0.09
N GLY A 50 -16.22 -15.09 0.71
CA GLY A 50 -16.41 -14.52 2.05
C GLY A 50 -15.18 -14.68 2.95
N ARG A 51 -14.57 -15.87 2.95
CA ARG A 51 -13.33 -16.13 3.70
C ARG A 51 -12.16 -15.29 3.18
N TYR A 52 -12.01 -15.15 1.87
CA TYR A 52 -10.99 -14.31 1.27
C TYR A 52 -11.13 -12.85 1.74
N LEU A 53 -12.34 -12.29 1.65
CA LEU A 53 -12.63 -10.90 2.04
C LEU A 53 -12.37 -10.66 3.53
N ARG A 54 -12.78 -11.58 4.41
CA ARG A 54 -12.50 -11.48 5.85
C ARG A 54 -11.01 -11.52 6.16
N ARG A 55 -10.23 -12.40 5.52
CA ARG A 55 -8.77 -12.44 5.71
C ARG A 55 -8.13 -11.12 5.29
N MET A 56 -8.58 -10.53 4.18
CA MET A 56 -8.12 -9.23 3.73
C MET A 56 -8.44 -8.14 4.75
N GLN A 57 -9.69 -8.08 5.24
CA GLN A 57 -10.12 -7.12 6.25
C GLN A 57 -9.29 -7.25 7.54
N PHE A 58 -9.16 -8.46 8.09
CA PHE A 58 -8.34 -8.71 9.28
C PHE A 58 -6.87 -8.32 9.09
N ALA A 59 -6.32 -8.57 7.89
CA ALA A 59 -4.95 -8.20 7.60
C ALA A 59 -4.76 -6.67 7.62
N ILE A 60 -5.74 -5.91 7.10
CA ILE A 60 -5.71 -4.44 7.13
C ILE A 60 -5.93 -3.94 8.56
N ASP A 61 -6.90 -4.48 9.30
CA ASP A 61 -7.15 -4.12 10.70
C ASP A 61 -5.89 -4.32 11.56
N GLY A 62 -5.17 -5.44 11.37
CA GLY A 62 -3.91 -5.71 12.05
C GLY A 62 -2.77 -4.73 11.74
N THR A 63 -2.89 -3.92 10.67
CA THR A 63 -1.92 -2.85 10.37
C THR A 63 -2.22 -1.55 11.12
N MET A 64 -3.44 -1.36 11.66
CA MET A 64 -3.86 -0.10 12.26
C MET A 64 -3.15 0.18 13.59
N GLU A 65 -2.91 -0.87 14.38
CA GLU A 65 -2.15 -0.78 15.64
C GLU A 65 -0.68 -0.41 15.39
N LYS A 66 -0.12 -0.86 14.26
CA LYS A 66 1.27 -0.64 13.87
C LYS A 66 1.53 0.75 13.26
N ARG A 67 0.47 1.53 12.99
CA ARG A 67 0.56 2.87 12.36
C ARG A 67 1.41 2.88 11.09
N LEU A 68 1.13 1.96 10.17
CA LEU A 68 1.85 1.88 8.90
C LEU A 68 1.43 2.99 7.93
N LEU A 69 2.19 3.16 6.86
CA LEU A 69 1.83 4.06 5.76
C LEU A 69 1.08 3.28 4.69
N TYR A 70 0.17 3.94 3.99
CA TYR A 70 -0.44 3.41 2.78
C TYR A 70 -0.43 4.43 1.64
N LEU A 71 -0.30 3.91 0.43
CA LEU A 71 -0.56 4.62 -0.80
C LEU A 71 -1.87 4.07 -1.39
N LEU A 72 -2.86 4.94 -1.61
CA LEU A 72 -3.99 4.60 -2.48
C LEU A 72 -3.50 4.69 -3.91
N VAL A 73 -3.56 3.56 -4.63
CA VAL A 73 -3.07 3.47 -6.00
C VAL A 73 -4.16 2.96 -6.93
N SER A 74 -4.25 3.54 -8.11
CA SER A 74 -5.13 3.08 -9.19
C SER A 74 -4.36 2.29 -10.22
N ARG A 75 -4.97 1.21 -10.71
CA ARG A 75 -4.46 0.39 -11.83
C ARG A 75 -5.58 0.22 -12.87
N PRO A 76 -5.25 -0.04 -14.15
CA PRO A 76 -6.25 -0.41 -15.14
C PRO A 76 -7.14 -1.52 -14.62
N ARG A 77 -8.45 -1.38 -14.86
CA ARG A 77 -9.43 -2.40 -14.45
C ARG A 77 -9.13 -3.72 -15.13
N VAL A 78 -9.12 -4.82 -14.38
CA VAL A 78 -8.99 -6.17 -14.94
C VAL A 78 -10.09 -7.07 -14.39
N ARG A 79 -10.80 -7.77 -15.28
CA ARG A 79 -11.85 -8.73 -14.91
C ARG A 79 -11.64 -10.07 -15.60
N ILE A 80 -12.20 -11.12 -15.03
CA ILE A 80 -12.27 -12.43 -15.67
C ILE A 80 -13.45 -12.40 -16.65
N ASP A 81 -13.21 -12.84 -17.88
CA ASP A 81 -14.28 -12.98 -18.88
C ASP A 81 -15.09 -14.24 -18.60
N VAL A 82 -16.16 -14.11 -17.81
CA VAL A 82 -17.04 -15.22 -17.42
C VAL A 82 -17.85 -15.81 -18.58
N GLN A 83 -17.89 -15.14 -19.74
CA GLN A 83 -18.58 -15.65 -20.93
C GLN A 83 -17.72 -16.64 -21.72
N ARG A 84 -16.41 -16.65 -21.49
CA ARG A 84 -15.47 -17.56 -22.15
C ARG A 84 -15.06 -18.69 -21.22
N ASN A 85 -14.94 -19.88 -21.79
CA ASN A 85 -14.46 -21.04 -21.04
C ASN A 85 -12.95 -20.94 -20.81
N VAL A 86 -12.49 -21.45 -19.66
CA VAL A 86 -11.08 -21.73 -19.45
C VAL A 86 -10.60 -22.87 -20.35
N SER A 87 -9.30 -22.91 -20.62
CA SER A 87 -8.67 -24.03 -21.31
C SER A 87 -7.50 -24.59 -20.53
N TRP A 88 -7.24 -25.88 -20.72
CA TRP A 88 -6.12 -26.60 -20.10
C TRP A 88 -5.12 -27.02 -21.17
N SER A 89 -3.84 -26.94 -20.85
CA SER A 89 -2.82 -27.60 -21.65
C SER A 89 -2.98 -29.13 -21.59
N PHE A 90 -2.65 -29.82 -22.67
CA PHE A 90 -2.95 -31.24 -22.85
C PHE A 90 -2.12 -32.17 -21.92
N PHE A 91 -0.95 -31.73 -21.46
CA PHE A 91 -0.03 -32.53 -20.65
C PHE A 91 0.41 -31.86 -19.33
N SER A 92 -0.21 -30.74 -18.94
CA SER A 92 0.19 -30.01 -17.74
C SER A 92 -1.00 -29.36 -17.04
N LEU A 93 -0.81 -28.99 -15.77
CA LEU A 93 -1.78 -28.19 -15.00
C LEU A 93 -1.70 -26.70 -15.34
N LYS A 94 -1.39 -26.39 -16.60
CA LYS A 94 -1.42 -25.02 -17.11
C LYS A 94 -2.85 -24.65 -17.47
N LEU A 95 -3.42 -23.74 -16.68
CA LEU A 95 -4.75 -23.19 -16.85
C LEU A 95 -4.66 -21.85 -17.57
N THR A 96 -5.40 -21.72 -18.67
CA THR A 96 -5.55 -20.43 -19.36
C THR A 96 -6.91 -19.83 -19.02
N VAL A 97 -6.90 -18.65 -18.41
CA VAL A 97 -8.07 -17.91 -17.96
C VAL A 97 -8.29 -16.71 -18.88
N PRO A 98 -9.47 -16.53 -19.47
CA PRO A 98 -9.78 -15.37 -20.29
C PRO A 98 -10.03 -14.14 -19.41
N VAL A 99 -9.53 -12.98 -19.84
CA VAL A 99 -9.60 -11.73 -19.07
C VAL A 99 -10.01 -10.54 -19.95
N LEU A 100 -10.60 -9.53 -19.33
CA LEU A 100 -10.98 -8.24 -19.91
C LEU A 100 -10.13 -7.16 -19.24
N ILE A 101 -9.52 -6.28 -20.05
CA ILE A 101 -8.57 -5.26 -19.57
C ILE A 101 -9.07 -3.86 -19.96
N GLY A 102 -9.10 -2.96 -18.99
CA GLY A 102 -9.47 -1.56 -19.14
C GLY A 102 -10.98 -1.33 -19.25
N GLU A 103 -11.34 -0.07 -19.49
CA GLU A 103 -12.72 0.38 -19.73
C GLU A 103 -13.31 -0.25 -21.00
N GLU A 104 -12.49 -0.34 -22.05
CA GLU A 104 -12.89 -0.91 -23.36
C GLU A 104 -13.06 -2.45 -23.34
N GLU A 105 -12.88 -3.09 -22.18
CA GLU A 105 -12.96 -4.55 -22.00
C GLU A 105 -12.14 -5.33 -23.03
N ARG A 106 -10.91 -4.88 -23.28
CA ARG A 106 -10.03 -5.51 -24.27
C ARG A 106 -9.78 -6.96 -23.89
N LYS A 107 -10.21 -7.88 -24.75
CA LYS A 107 -10.07 -9.33 -24.54
C LYS A 107 -8.61 -9.76 -24.55
N SER A 108 -8.23 -10.54 -23.55
CA SER A 108 -6.92 -11.17 -23.42
C SER A 108 -7.05 -12.51 -22.69
N THR A 109 -5.93 -13.12 -22.34
CA THR A 109 -5.84 -14.34 -21.54
C THR A 109 -4.63 -14.27 -20.63
N ILE A 110 -4.71 -14.90 -19.46
CA ILE A 110 -3.55 -15.20 -18.61
C ILE A 110 -3.38 -16.71 -18.52
N THR A 111 -2.14 -17.19 -18.54
CA THR A 111 -1.84 -18.61 -18.35
C THR A 111 -1.11 -18.76 -17.03
N ILE A 112 -1.62 -19.63 -16.16
CA ILE A 112 -1.03 -19.92 -14.86
C ILE A 112 -0.66 -21.39 -14.79
N ASP A 113 0.50 -21.68 -14.20
CA ASP A 113 0.93 -23.05 -13.93
C ASP A 113 0.54 -23.41 -12.50
N LEU A 114 -0.24 -24.48 -12.33
CA LEU A 114 -0.79 -24.85 -11.04
C LEU A 114 -0.07 -26.08 -10.48
N ASP A 115 0.35 -25.97 -9.22
CA ASP A 115 0.79 -27.11 -8.44
C ASP A 115 -0.39 -27.73 -7.70
N VAL A 116 -0.38 -29.06 -7.54
CA VAL A 116 -1.41 -29.77 -6.76
C VAL A 116 -1.15 -29.52 -5.28
N PRO A 117 -2.08 -28.89 -4.53
CA PRO A 117 -1.91 -28.68 -3.10
C PRO A 117 -1.81 -30.01 -2.35
N PHE A 118 -1.05 -30.03 -1.24
CA PHE A 118 -0.90 -31.25 -0.43
C PHE A 118 -2.23 -31.81 0.11
N GLU A 119 -3.18 -30.92 0.43
CA GLU A 119 -4.51 -31.28 0.96
C GLU A 119 -5.53 -31.61 -0.14
N ALA A 120 -5.13 -31.60 -1.42
CA ALA A 120 -6.03 -31.85 -2.54
C ALA A 120 -6.46 -33.32 -2.61
N THR A 121 -7.75 -33.55 -2.89
CA THR A 121 -8.26 -34.90 -3.20
C THR A 121 -8.37 -35.13 -4.71
N TYR A 122 -8.42 -34.06 -5.51
CA TYR A 122 -8.36 -34.12 -6.97
C TYR A 122 -6.97 -33.79 -7.51
N LYS A 123 -6.57 -34.47 -8.59
CA LYS A 123 -5.34 -34.15 -9.34
C LYS A 123 -5.49 -32.92 -10.24
N LYS A 124 -6.73 -32.51 -10.50
CA LYS A 124 -7.09 -31.37 -11.35
C LYS A 124 -8.32 -30.70 -10.73
N PRO A 125 -8.33 -29.37 -10.50
CA PRO A 125 -9.41 -28.72 -9.81
C PRO A 125 -10.61 -28.50 -10.73
N LEU A 126 -11.80 -28.42 -10.15
CA LEU A 126 -12.95 -27.81 -10.80
C LEU A 126 -12.78 -26.29 -10.76
N VAL A 127 -12.91 -25.66 -11.92
CA VAL A 127 -12.71 -24.21 -12.06
C VAL A 127 -14.04 -23.51 -12.09
N GLN A 128 -14.21 -22.50 -11.24
CA GLN A 128 -15.35 -21.58 -11.29
C GLN A 128 -14.85 -20.16 -11.49
N LEU A 129 -15.44 -19.48 -12.48
CA LEU A 129 -15.13 -18.10 -12.81
C LEU A 129 -16.17 -17.16 -12.22
N GLN A 130 -15.70 -16.08 -11.62
CA GLN A 130 -16.49 -14.92 -11.24
C GLN A 130 -15.78 -13.66 -11.74
N ASP A 131 -16.50 -12.55 -11.88
CA ASP A 131 -15.97 -11.28 -12.40
C ASP A 131 -14.59 -10.90 -11.84
N LYS A 132 -14.43 -10.99 -10.51
CA LYS A 132 -13.19 -10.62 -9.80
C LYS A 132 -12.39 -11.81 -9.29
N PHE A 133 -12.95 -13.03 -9.29
CA PHE A 133 -12.39 -14.19 -8.58
C PHE A 133 -12.33 -15.46 -9.44
N LEU A 134 -11.25 -16.20 -9.27
CA LEU A 134 -11.09 -17.57 -9.73
C LEU A 134 -11.15 -18.50 -8.52
N LEU A 135 -12.06 -19.47 -8.54
CA LEU A 135 -12.14 -20.51 -7.52
C LEU A 135 -11.63 -21.83 -8.11
N LEU A 136 -10.67 -22.44 -7.43
CA LEU A 136 -10.11 -23.75 -7.77
C LEU A 136 -10.53 -24.75 -6.69
N ASN A 137 -11.47 -25.61 -7.02
CA ASN A 137 -11.96 -26.65 -6.11
C ASN A 137 -11.19 -27.96 -6.33
N TRP A 138 -10.31 -28.28 -5.39
CA TRP A 138 -9.50 -29.48 -5.34
C TRP A 138 -10.17 -30.63 -4.56
N GLY A 139 -11.48 -30.52 -4.28
CA GLY A 139 -12.29 -31.47 -3.54
C GLY A 139 -12.35 -31.12 -2.05
N ALA A 140 -11.38 -31.56 -1.25
CA ALA A 140 -11.32 -31.23 0.18
C ALA A 140 -10.91 -29.77 0.46
N LEU A 141 -10.30 -29.11 -0.53
CA LEU A 141 -9.80 -27.74 -0.45
C LEU A 141 -10.39 -26.91 -1.60
N VAL A 142 -10.78 -25.67 -1.30
CA VAL A 142 -11.12 -24.67 -2.31
C VAL A 142 -10.19 -23.48 -2.14
N GLU A 143 -9.39 -23.22 -3.17
CA GLU A 143 -8.59 -22.01 -3.26
C GLU A 143 -9.36 -20.91 -3.96
N THR A 144 -9.15 -19.67 -3.51
CA THR A 144 -9.81 -18.49 -4.07
C THR A 144 -8.75 -17.44 -4.32
N PHE A 145 -8.65 -17.04 -5.58
CA PHE A 145 -7.74 -16.01 -6.04
C PHE A 145 -8.56 -14.86 -6.60
N SER A 146 -8.24 -13.62 -6.22
CA SER A 146 -8.67 -12.49 -7.03
C SER A 146 -7.89 -12.48 -8.35
N ILE A 147 -8.41 -11.83 -9.38
CA ILE A 147 -7.67 -11.67 -10.65
C ILE A 147 -6.30 -11.01 -10.43
N HIS A 148 -6.20 -10.07 -9.48
CA HIS A 148 -4.93 -9.42 -9.17
C HIS A 148 -3.98 -10.30 -8.35
N ASP A 149 -4.48 -11.25 -7.54
CA ASP A 149 -3.61 -12.29 -6.96
C ASP A 149 -2.96 -13.13 -8.07
N LEU A 150 -3.70 -13.45 -9.14
CA LEU A 150 -3.14 -14.23 -10.25
C LEU A 150 -2.03 -13.45 -10.97
N ILE A 151 -2.23 -12.15 -11.21
CA ILE A 151 -1.23 -11.31 -11.87
C ILE A 151 0.01 -11.12 -10.98
N GLN A 152 -0.13 -11.07 -9.66
CA GLN A 152 1.01 -10.95 -8.72
C GLN A 152 1.79 -12.25 -8.54
N ARG A 153 1.10 -13.38 -8.48
CA ARG A 153 1.72 -14.67 -8.13
C ARG A 153 2.33 -15.39 -9.32
N PHE A 154 1.79 -15.16 -10.52
CA PHE A 154 2.20 -15.86 -11.73
C PHE A 154 2.76 -14.88 -12.75
N ASP A 155 3.74 -15.32 -13.54
CA ASP A 155 4.21 -14.57 -14.69
C ASP A 155 3.16 -14.62 -15.80
N THR A 156 2.26 -13.65 -15.79
CA THR A 156 1.15 -13.54 -16.75
C THR A 156 1.51 -12.72 -17.98
N GLY A 157 2.69 -12.08 -18.01
CA GLY A 157 3.08 -11.09 -19.03
C GLY A 157 2.27 -9.78 -19.00
N LEU A 158 1.30 -9.63 -18.09
CA LEU A 158 0.52 -8.41 -17.94
C LEU A 158 1.28 -7.40 -17.09
N THR A 159 1.64 -6.27 -17.71
CA THR A 159 2.36 -5.18 -17.04
C THR A 159 1.51 -3.93 -17.06
N PHE A 160 1.07 -3.51 -15.88
CA PHE A 160 0.28 -2.29 -15.72
C PHE A 160 0.95 -1.39 -14.69
N PRO A 161 1.26 -0.13 -15.01
CA PRO A 161 1.74 0.82 -14.02
C PRO A 161 0.62 1.18 -13.05
N SER A 162 0.99 1.48 -11.81
CA SER A 162 0.12 2.00 -10.76
C SER A 162 0.26 3.52 -10.69
N THR A 163 -0.85 4.23 -10.50
CA THR A 163 -0.85 5.67 -10.23
C THR A 163 -1.20 5.92 -8.76
N VAL A 164 -0.30 6.54 -8.00
CA VAL A 164 -0.53 6.99 -6.64
C VAL A 164 -1.48 8.18 -6.66
N LEU A 165 -2.61 8.04 -5.96
CA LEU A 165 -3.65 9.05 -5.85
C LEU A 165 -3.63 9.76 -4.51
N TYR A 166 -3.30 9.04 -3.44
CA TYR A 166 -3.39 9.55 -2.08
C TYR A 166 -2.41 8.82 -1.14
N VAL A 167 -1.86 9.53 -0.18
CA VAL A 167 -0.98 8.99 0.87
C VAL A 167 -1.66 9.13 2.23
N GLY A 168 -1.57 8.11 3.08
CA GLY A 168 -2.09 8.21 4.44
C GLY A 168 -1.48 7.21 5.41
N GLN A 169 -1.99 7.23 6.64
CA GLN A 169 -1.59 6.30 7.69
C GLN A 169 -2.72 5.30 7.98
N THR A 170 -2.38 4.06 8.28
CA THR A 170 -3.36 3.01 8.60
C THR A 170 -4.04 3.22 9.95
N HIS A 171 -3.54 4.13 10.80
CA HIS A 171 -4.14 4.39 12.10
C HIS A 171 -5.53 5.00 11.99
N ASP A 172 -6.55 4.18 12.24
CA ASP A 172 -7.96 4.57 12.17
C ASP A 172 -8.73 3.92 13.34
N PRO A 173 -8.85 4.57 14.50
CA PRO A 173 -9.50 3.98 15.68
C PRO A 173 -10.91 3.45 15.45
N ALA A 174 -11.63 3.93 14.43
CA ALA A 174 -12.97 3.46 14.09
C ALA A 174 -12.98 2.25 13.13
N GLY A 175 -11.82 1.83 12.63
CA GLY A 175 -11.67 0.70 11.69
C GLY A 175 -12.42 0.90 10.37
N ARG A 176 -12.59 2.16 9.94
CA ARG A 176 -13.29 2.51 8.71
C ARG A 176 -12.47 2.14 7.48
N LEU A 177 -11.14 2.18 7.54
CA LEU A 177 -10.25 1.80 6.43
C LEU A 177 -10.47 0.34 6.03
N ALA A 178 -10.36 -0.60 6.98
CA ALA A 178 -10.57 -2.02 6.72
C ALA A 178 -12.02 -2.37 6.31
N LYS A 179 -12.98 -1.52 6.68
CA LYS A 179 -14.40 -1.66 6.32
C LYS A 179 -14.77 -0.97 4.99
N GLY A 180 -13.82 -0.34 4.28
CA GLY A 180 -14.12 0.37 3.04
C GLY A 180 -14.93 1.67 3.22
N GLN A 181 -14.91 2.24 4.43
CA GLN A 181 -15.72 3.39 4.86
C GLN A 181 -14.88 4.64 5.15
N HIS A 182 -13.58 4.63 4.81
CA HIS A 182 -12.67 5.73 5.11
C HIS A 182 -12.87 6.90 4.15
N SER A 183 -13.50 7.97 4.63
CA SER A 183 -13.98 9.10 3.81
C SER A 183 -12.88 9.74 2.92
N PRO A 184 -11.67 10.07 3.41
CA PRO A 184 -10.59 10.57 2.55
C PRO A 184 -10.23 9.64 1.40
N VAL A 185 -10.16 8.33 1.66
CA VAL A 185 -9.83 7.32 0.63
C VAL A 185 -10.97 7.20 -0.37
N ASN A 186 -12.22 7.15 0.11
CA ASN A 186 -13.40 7.09 -0.75
C ASN A 186 -13.56 8.35 -1.61
N ARG A 187 -13.21 9.54 -1.08
CA ARG A 187 -13.16 10.78 -1.87
C ARG A 187 -12.11 10.69 -2.97
N ALA A 188 -10.89 10.27 -2.62
CA ALA A 188 -9.81 10.11 -3.59
C ALA A 188 -10.11 9.05 -4.64
N ARG A 189 -10.75 7.94 -4.24
CA ARG A 189 -11.27 6.90 -5.13
C ARG A 189 -12.33 7.43 -6.09
N ASN A 190 -13.32 8.19 -5.58
CA ASN A 190 -14.42 8.71 -6.39
C ASN A 190 -13.98 9.86 -7.31
N ALA A 191 -12.92 10.59 -6.92
CA ALA A 191 -12.24 11.55 -7.79
C ALA A 191 -11.30 10.85 -8.78
N GLY A 192 -10.78 9.69 -8.40
CA GLY A 192 -10.01 8.79 -9.24
C GLY A 192 -10.88 8.13 -10.29
N MET A 193 -10.24 7.76 -11.40
CA MET A 193 -10.86 7.16 -12.58
C MET A 193 -11.78 5.99 -12.17
N LEU A 194 -13.10 6.13 -12.33
CA LEU A 194 -14.09 5.09 -12.02
C LEU A 194 -13.80 3.76 -12.76
N ASP A 195 -13.02 3.86 -13.84
CA ASP A 195 -12.63 2.76 -14.71
C ASP A 195 -11.29 2.11 -14.31
N SER A 196 -10.83 2.36 -13.08
CA SER A 196 -9.63 1.77 -12.50
C SER A 196 -9.94 0.94 -11.26
N ASP A 197 -9.14 -0.10 -11.05
CA ASP A 197 -9.11 -0.84 -9.80
C ASP A 197 -8.23 -0.11 -8.77
N MET A 198 -8.76 0.08 -7.57
CA MET A 198 -8.13 0.81 -6.49
C MET A 198 -7.51 -0.13 -5.46
N PHE A 199 -6.27 0.14 -5.05
CA PHE A 199 -5.55 -0.66 -4.07
C PHE A 199 -5.03 0.19 -2.94
N LEU A 200 -4.97 -0.39 -1.75
CA LEU A 200 -4.12 0.07 -0.67
C LEU A 200 -2.78 -0.67 -0.77
N LEU A 201 -1.73 0.07 -1.12
CA LEU A 201 -0.36 -0.38 -0.96
C LEU A 201 0.10 0.00 0.44
N ILE A 202 0.07 -0.96 1.38
CA ILE A 202 0.47 -0.74 2.77
C ILE A 202 1.95 -1.11 2.92
N GLN A 203 2.72 -0.21 3.54
CA GLN A 203 4.16 -0.34 3.67
C GLN A 203 4.63 -0.07 5.11
N ARG A 204 5.54 -0.92 5.58
CA ARG A 204 6.34 -0.69 6.79
C ARG A 204 7.71 -0.20 6.36
N PHE A 205 8.20 0.83 7.03
CA PHE A 205 9.52 1.39 6.81
C PHE A 205 10.46 1.02 7.97
N ASP A 206 11.71 0.78 7.63
CA ASP A 206 12.82 0.82 8.58
C ASP A 206 13.48 2.19 8.49
N VAL A 207 13.60 2.89 9.61
CA VAL A 207 14.16 4.25 9.67
C VAL A 207 15.48 4.20 10.41
N LYS A 208 16.55 4.45 9.68
CA LYS A 208 17.88 4.65 10.24
C LYS A 208 18.10 6.14 10.50
N VAL A 209 18.49 6.47 11.72
CA VAL A 209 18.83 7.83 12.15
C VAL A 209 20.35 7.93 12.25
N ASP A 210 20.94 8.86 11.51
CA ASP A 210 22.34 9.23 11.62
C ASP A 210 22.43 10.57 12.40
N THR A 211 23.07 10.54 13.56
CA THR A 211 23.21 11.69 14.46
C THR A 211 24.47 11.57 15.32
N ALA A 212 24.98 12.71 15.80
CA ALA A 212 26.07 12.78 16.77
C ALA A 212 25.59 12.73 18.23
N ALA A 213 24.27 12.76 18.46
CA ALA A 213 23.69 12.63 19.80
C ALA A 213 24.02 11.26 20.39
N THR A 214 24.36 11.23 21.68
CA THR A 214 24.74 10.00 22.41
C THR A 214 23.62 9.45 23.28
N ASP A 215 22.54 10.21 23.50
CA ASP A 215 21.42 9.81 24.36
C ASP A 215 20.30 9.16 23.54
N LEU A 216 19.95 7.92 23.90
CA LEU A 216 18.85 7.16 23.30
C LEU A 216 17.48 7.79 23.58
N SER A 217 17.36 8.64 24.60
CA SER A 217 16.12 9.35 24.91
C SER A 217 15.71 10.33 23.82
N GLU A 218 16.63 10.71 22.93
CA GLU A 218 16.42 11.65 21.82
C GLU A 218 15.89 10.99 20.53
N GLU A 219 15.75 9.66 20.52
CA GLU A 219 15.22 8.94 19.37
C GLU A 219 13.74 9.25 19.16
N ALA A 220 13.40 9.57 17.91
CA ALA A 220 12.03 9.83 17.52
C ALA A 220 11.18 8.57 17.67
N SER A 221 9.96 8.76 18.19
CA SER A 221 9.00 7.67 18.28
C SER A 221 8.62 7.13 16.90
N MET A 222 8.16 5.88 16.82
CA MET A 222 7.62 5.32 15.58
C MET A 222 6.52 6.18 14.95
N ARG A 223 5.68 6.82 15.79
CA ARG A 223 4.66 7.77 15.32
C ARG A 223 5.31 8.96 14.62
N THR A 224 6.34 9.54 15.21
CA THR A 224 7.07 10.67 14.63
C THR A 224 7.69 10.31 13.28
N HIS A 225 8.33 9.14 13.18
CA HIS A 225 8.88 8.66 11.91
C HIS A 225 7.80 8.56 10.82
N VAL A 226 6.65 8.00 11.17
CA VAL A 226 5.52 7.84 10.25
C VAL A 226 4.94 9.19 9.84
N ASP A 227 4.78 10.14 10.77
CA ASP A 227 4.27 11.49 10.48
C ASP A 227 5.19 12.24 9.49
N MET A 228 6.51 12.20 9.72
CA MET A 228 7.48 12.84 8.83
C MET A 228 7.52 12.18 7.44
N LEU A 229 7.45 10.84 7.40
CA LEU A 229 7.39 10.09 6.15
C LEU A 229 6.11 10.34 5.37
N GLU A 230 4.95 10.39 6.03
CA GLU A 230 3.69 10.75 5.40
C GLU A 230 3.81 12.13 4.74
N GLY A 231 4.35 13.12 5.46
CA GLY A 231 4.60 14.46 4.94
C GLY A 231 5.47 14.47 3.69
N ALA A 232 6.60 13.75 3.71
CA ALA A 232 7.52 13.64 2.58
C ALA A 232 6.87 12.97 1.36
N LEU A 233 6.14 11.86 1.56
CA LEU A 233 5.46 11.13 0.50
C LEU A 233 4.30 11.94 -0.11
N ILE A 234 3.56 12.70 0.69
CA ILE A 234 2.55 13.63 0.20
C ILE A 234 3.19 14.69 -0.68
N GLY A 235 4.29 15.31 -0.21
CA GLY A 235 5.05 16.27 -1.00
C GLY A 235 5.52 15.70 -2.34
N TYR A 236 5.98 14.45 -2.33
CA TYR A 236 6.53 13.78 -3.50
C TYR A 236 5.46 13.33 -4.52
N PHE A 237 4.40 12.65 -4.06
CA PHE A 237 3.40 12.06 -4.95
C PHE A 237 2.18 12.95 -5.21
N GLU A 238 1.62 13.60 -4.19
CA GLU A 238 0.41 14.42 -4.34
C GLU A 238 0.73 15.84 -4.81
N GLY A 239 1.89 16.37 -4.39
CA GLY A 239 2.34 17.72 -4.68
C GLY A 239 1.52 18.83 -3.99
N PRO A 240 1.90 20.10 -4.21
CA PRO A 240 1.33 21.24 -3.50
C PRO A 240 -0.09 21.61 -3.95
N THR A 241 -0.54 21.13 -5.12
CA THR A 241 -1.84 21.46 -5.71
C THR A 241 -2.92 20.40 -5.51
N SER A 242 -2.68 19.43 -4.61
CA SER A 242 -3.62 18.35 -4.33
C SER A 242 -4.96 18.90 -3.82
N ARG A 243 -6.03 18.66 -4.59
CA ARG A 243 -7.41 19.05 -4.23
C ARG A 243 -8.09 18.06 -3.28
N LEU A 244 -7.39 16.98 -2.90
CA LEU A 244 -7.95 15.93 -2.05
C LEU A 244 -8.03 16.35 -0.58
N ARG A 245 -7.25 17.35 -0.20
CA ARG A 245 -7.08 17.85 1.17
C ARG A 245 -7.57 19.29 1.28
N SER A 246 -8.28 19.58 2.36
CA SER A 246 -8.68 20.96 2.69
C SER A 246 -7.48 21.81 3.10
N GLU A 247 -7.60 23.13 2.94
CA GLU A 247 -6.55 24.08 3.36
C GLU A 247 -6.25 23.98 4.86
N MET A 248 -7.27 23.72 5.68
CA MET A 248 -7.12 23.52 7.12
C MET A 248 -6.30 22.26 7.44
N GLU A 249 -6.58 21.13 6.78
CA GLU A 249 -5.78 19.90 6.94
C GLU A 249 -4.33 20.11 6.52
N GLN A 250 -4.11 20.84 5.41
CA GLN A 250 -2.76 21.17 4.94
C GLN A 250 -2.02 22.10 5.91
N GLY A 251 -2.71 23.11 6.47
CA GLY A 251 -2.18 24.02 7.46
C GLY A 251 -1.76 23.31 8.74
N ASN A 252 -2.68 22.54 9.33
CA ASN A 252 -2.42 21.79 10.55
C ASN A 252 -1.24 20.82 10.38
N ARG A 253 -1.17 20.12 9.24
CA ARG A 253 -0.03 19.22 8.96
C ARG A 253 1.28 19.99 8.85
N ARG A 254 1.29 21.09 8.10
CA ARG A 254 2.51 21.90 7.93
C ARG A 254 3.04 22.37 9.28
N ASP A 255 2.17 22.88 10.14
CA ASP A 255 2.56 23.41 11.43
C ASP A 255 3.08 22.29 12.35
N HIS A 256 2.42 21.12 12.34
CA HIS A 256 2.89 19.89 13.03
C HIS A 256 4.25 19.41 12.53
N LEU A 257 4.45 19.34 11.21
CA LEU A 257 5.74 18.93 10.62
C LEU A 257 6.86 19.92 10.94
N ALA A 258 6.55 21.22 11.00
CA ALA A 258 7.53 22.23 11.40
C ALA A 258 7.96 22.05 12.86
N GLU A 259 7.00 21.75 13.76
CA GLU A 259 7.28 21.45 15.16
C GLU A 259 8.15 20.19 15.30
N LEU A 260 7.80 19.09 14.60
CA LEU A 260 8.58 17.85 14.62
C LEU A 260 10.00 18.06 14.05
N GLN A 261 10.12 18.76 12.93
CA GLN A 261 11.41 19.09 12.34
C GLN A 261 12.30 19.84 13.34
N HIS A 262 11.74 20.86 14.02
CA HIS A 262 12.47 21.64 15.01
C HIS A 262 12.84 20.82 16.25
N THR A 263 11.90 19.99 16.73
CA THR A 263 12.06 19.15 17.92
C THR A 263 13.19 18.14 17.75
N TYR A 264 13.28 17.49 16.59
CA TYR A 264 14.28 16.46 16.30
C TYR A 264 15.48 16.96 15.52
N TRP A 265 15.58 18.28 15.29
CA TRP A 265 16.62 18.91 14.47
C TRP A 265 16.86 18.15 13.15
N LEU A 266 15.78 17.76 12.48
CA LEU A 266 15.85 16.98 11.25
C LEU A 266 16.33 17.87 10.09
N GLU A 267 17.52 17.59 9.60
CA GLU A 267 18.10 18.32 8.47
C GLU A 267 17.62 17.73 7.13
N LYS A 268 17.57 16.40 7.05
CA LYS A 268 17.29 15.68 5.81
C LYS A 268 16.62 14.35 6.06
N LEU A 269 15.63 14.02 5.23
CA LEU A 269 15.01 12.70 5.17
C LEU A 269 15.21 12.11 3.77
N THR A 270 15.87 10.96 3.68
CA THR A 270 15.97 10.18 2.44
C THR A 270 14.94 9.07 2.46
N VAL A 271 14.14 8.95 1.40
CA VAL A 271 13.13 7.89 1.26
C VAL A 271 13.48 7.01 0.07
N ASP A 272 13.55 5.71 0.30
CA ASP A 272 13.79 4.69 -0.72
C ASP A 272 12.64 3.68 -0.75
N LEU A 273 11.84 3.75 -1.83
CA LEU A 273 10.76 2.80 -2.08
C LEU A 273 11.21 1.56 -2.86
N GLY A 274 12.46 1.51 -3.31
CA GLY A 274 13.00 0.36 -4.02
C GLY A 274 13.39 -0.78 -3.08
N PHE A 275 13.23 -2.00 -3.54
CA PHE A 275 13.71 -3.21 -2.87
C PHE A 275 13.95 -4.33 -3.89
N GLN A 276 14.69 -5.37 -3.48
CA GLN A 276 14.97 -6.52 -4.34
C GLN A 276 13.71 -7.37 -4.53
N GLY A 277 13.42 -7.74 -5.78
CA GLY A 277 12.23 -8.52 -6.13
C GLY A 277 10.97 -7.68 -6.35
N ALA A 278 11.08 -6.35 -6.38
CA ALA A 278 9.98 -5.49 -6.82
C ALA A 278 9.58 -5.82 -8.26
N ASP A 279 8.29 -6.09 -8.46
CA ASP A 279 7.68 -6.44 -9.74
C ASP A 279 6.95 -5.24 -10.38
N HIS A 280 6.18 -5.49 -11.43
CA HIS A 280 5.39 -4.47 -12.11
C HIS A 280 4.25 -3.86 -11.29
N PHE A 281 3.87 -4.46 -10.14
CA PHE A 281 2.92 -3.79 -9.24
C PHE A 281 3.53 -2.57 -8.57
N HIS A 282 4.86 -2.57 -8.43
CA HIS A 282 5.65 -1.51 -7.82
C HIS A 282 6.15 -0.48 -8.84
N ASP A 283 5.76 -0.59 -10.11
CA ASP A 283 5.91 0.49 -11.09
C ASP A 283 4.90 1.59 -10.72
N LEU A 284 5.31 2.53 -9.87
CA LEU A 284 4.47 3.60 -9.31
C LEU A 284 4.73 4.93 -10.05
N GLY A 285 3.69 5.74 -10.22
CA GLY A 285 3.81 7.12 -10.69
C GLY A 285 2.71 7.98 -10.10
N SER A 286 2.74 9.27 -10.35
CA SER A 286 1.62 10.18 -10.03
C SER A 286 1.60 11.33 -11.05
N PRO A 287 0.62 12.25 -11.00
CA PRO A 287 0.66 13.46 -11.82
C PRO A 287 1.90 14.33 -11.61
N VAL A 288 2.61 14.15 -10.48
CA VAL A 288 3.78 14.94 -10.07
C VAL A 288 5.07 14.12 -10.19
N ALA A 289 5.04 12.84 -9.81
CA ALA A 289 6.19 11.95 -9.84
C ALA A 289 6.18 11.06 -11.09
N ALA A 290 7.25 11.11 -11.87
CA ALA A 290 7.41 10.24 -13.03
C ALA A 290 7.39 8.75 -12.65
N LEU A 291 6.81 7.94 -13.54
CA LEU A 291 6.70 6.49 -13.40
C LEU A 291 8.07 5.86 -13.11
N SER A 292 8.14 5.05 -12.06
CA SER A 292 9.35 4.34 -11.68
C SER A 292 9.05 3.12 -10.82
N ARG A 293 9.89 2.09 -10.92
CA ARG A 293 9.89 0.98 -9.97
C ARG A 293 10.55 1.34 -8.64
N ARG A 294 11.51 2.27 -8.69
CA ARG A 294 12.24 2.78 -7.52
C ARG A 294 12.01 4.27 -7.41
N HIS A 295 11.42 4.69 -6.31
CA HIS A 295 11.40 6.09 -5.94
C HIS A 295 12.42 6.31 -4.83
N LEU A 296 13.57 6.85 -5.22
CA LEU A 296 14.61 7.28 -4.29
C LEU A 296 14.70 8.81 -4.35
N PHE A 297 14.46 9.47 -3.22
CA PHE A 297 14.48 10.92 -3.14
C PHE A 297 14.89 11.40 -1.75
N GLU A 298 15.39 12.62 -1.72
CA GLU A 298 15.63 13.37 -0.49
C GLU A 298 14.51 14.37 -0.27
N CYS A 299 14.20 14.64 0.99
CA CYS A 299 13.23 15.61 1.43
C CYS A 299 13.86 16.48 2.51
N VAL A 300 13.79 17.80 2.31
CA VAL A 300 14.09 18.79 3.34
C VAL A 300 12.79 19.51 3.68
N PHE A 301 12.55 19.77 4.95
CA PHE A 301 11.37 20.51 5.39
C PHE A 301 11.72 21.99 5.53
N THR A 302 10.98 22.87 4.87
CA THR A 302 11.14 24.33 4.98
C THR A 302 9.86 24.91 5.56
N ALA A 303 9.88 25.32 6.83
CA ALA A 303 8.69 25.73 7.58
C ALA A 303 7.55 24.69 7.46
N GLY A 304 7.90 23.41 7.67
CA GLY A 304 6.97 22.28 7.59
C GLY A 304 6.50 21.89 6.18
N ARG A 305 6.97 22.58 5.12
CA ARG A 305 6.69 22.20 3.74
C ARG A 305 7.78 21.24 3.22
N PRO A 306 7.42 20.06 2.71
CA PRO A 306 8.39 19.14 2.13
C PRO A 306 8.90 19.70 0.79
N VAL A 307 10.23 19.76 0.65
CA VAL A 307 10.93 20.08 -0.59
C VAL A 307 11.70 18.84 -1.02
N THR A 308 11.24 18.21 -2.09
CA THR A 308 11.76 16.91 -2.52
C THR A 308 12.69 17.02 -3.71
N ARG A 309 13.79 16.26 -3.70
CA ARG A 309 14.74 16.13 -4.81
C ARG A 309 14.94 14.66 -5.14
N ARG A 310 14.59 14.27 -6.37
CA ARG A 310 14.80 12.90 -6.83
C ARG A 310 16.29 12.61 -7.00
N LEU A 311 16.73 11.45 -6.51
CA LEU A 311 18.08 10.93 -6.71
C LEU A 311 18.07 9.92 -7.88
N GLY A 312 19.26 9.61 -8.40
CA GLY A 312 19.40 8.55 -9.39
C GLY A 312 19.09 7.18 -8.79
N ASP A 313 18.43 6.31 -9.56
CA ASP A 313 17.97 5.00 -9.08
C ASP A 313 19.13 4.07 -8.65
N ASN A 314 20.38 4.35 -9.02
CA ASN A 314 21.57 3.58 -8.61
C ASN A 314 22.36 4.23 -7.46
N ALA A 315 21.86 5.32 -6.87
CA ALA A 315 22.59 6.06 -5.84
C ALA A 315 22.76 5.28 -4.52
N ARG A 316 21.99 4.20 -4.33
CA ARG A 316 22.04 3.34 -3.13
C ARG A 316 21.79 1.87 -3.49
N PRO A 317 22.31 0.89 -2.75
CA PRO A 317 21.95 -0.52 -2.93
C PRO A 317 20.46 -0.74 -2.60
N LEU A 318 19.85 -1.77 -3.22
CA LEU A 318 18.47 -2.14 -2.93
C LEU A 318 18.39 -2.99 -1.66
N PRO A 319 17.50 -2.65 -0.70
CA PRO A 319 17.26 -3.48 0.47
C PRO A 319 16.65 -4.83 0.08
N VAL A 320 16.98 -5.87 0.84
CA VAL A 320 16.31 -7.18 0.80
C VAL A 320 15.20 -7.14 1.83
N LEU A 321 13.96 -7.40 1.42
CA LEU A 321 12.85 -7.49 2.37
C LEU A 321 13.02 -8.73 3.25
N ARG A 322 12.75 -8.59 4.54
CA ARG A 322 12.72 -9.74 5.45
C ARG A 322 11.44 -10.53 5.17
N ALA A 323 11.59 -11.83 4.89
CA ALA A 323 10.50 -12.74 4.56
C ALA A 323 9.51 -12.95 5.72
#